data_AF-W1P5R3-F1
#
_entry.id   AF-W1P5R3-F1
#
_cell.length_a   1.000
_cell.length_b   1.000
_cell.length_c   1.000
_cell.angle_alpha   90.00
_cell.angle_beta   90.00
_cell.angle_gamma   90.00
#
_symmetry.space_group_name_H-M   'P 1'
#
loop_
_entity.id
_entity.type
_entity.pdbx_description
1 polymer ?
#
loop_
_entity_poly.entity_id
_entity_poly.type
_entity_poly.pdbx_seq_one_letter_code
_entity_poly.pdbx_strand_id
1 'polypeptide(L)' 'MVDTEENPNLSKSEGVSSVPAFKIYKNGSQVKDIAGSNPQLLESSIKYHSS' A
#
# COMPACT_ATOMS: atom_id res chain seq x y z
N MET A 1 -3.53 -9.19 -2.66
CA MET A 1 -2.12 -9.15 -2.25
C MET A 1 -1.28 -9.24 -3.50
N VAL A 2 -0.17 -8.50 -3.58
CA VAL A 2 0.79 -8.57 -4.69
C VAL A 2 2.06 -9.19 -4.14
N ASP A 3 2.56 -10.22 -4.79
CA ASP A 3 3.88 -10.80 -4.47
C ASP A 3 4.97 -9.94 -5.13
N THR A 4 5.86 -9.38 -4.31
CA THR A 4 6.94 -8.50 -4.75
C THR A 4 8.10 -9.23 -5.41
N GLU A 5 8.30 -10.51 -5.08
CA GLU A 5 9.34 -11.36 -5.66
C GLU A 5 8.94 -11.82 -7.07
N GLU A 6 7.65 -12.11 -7.27
CA GLU A 6 7.11 -12.43 -8.61
C GLU A 6 6.96 -11.20 -9.51
N ASN A 7 6.82 -10.00 -8.92
CA ASN A 7 6.53 -8.75 -9.65
C ASN A 7 7.52 -7.61 -9.33
N PRO A 8 8.85 -7.80 -9.50
CA PRO A 8 9.85 -6.85 -9.05
C PRO A 8 9.76 -5.47 -9.73
N ASN A 9 9.35 -5.42 -11.00
CA ASN A 9 9.17 -4.16 -11.73
C ASN A 9 8.01 -3.34 -11.17
N LEU A 10 6.92 -4.01 -10.78
CA LEU A 10 5.78 -3.35 -10.15
C LEU A 10 6.18 -2.80 -8.78
N SER A 11 6.85 -3.60 -7.95
CA SER A 11 7.34 -3.15 -6.64
C SER A 11 8.28 -1.95 -6.73
N LYS A 12 9.18 -1.96 -7.73
CA LYS A 12 10.08 -0.84 -7.99
C LYS A 12 9.34 0.41 -8.46
N SER A 13 8.40 0.26 -9.40
CA SER A 13 7.57 1.37 -9.91
C SER A 13 6.72 2.00 -8.82
N GLU A 14 6.17 1.18 -7.93
CA GLU A 14 5.37 1.63 -6.78
C GLU A 14 6.23 2.14 -5.62
N GLY A 15 7.57 2.12 -5.73
CA GLY A 15 8.46 2.60 -4.68
C GLY A 15 8.38 1.81 -3.38
N VAL A 16 8.10 0.50 -3.45
CA VAL A 16 8.05 -0.38 -2.28
C VAL A 16 9.45 -0.51 -1.69
N SER A 17 9.66 0.06 -0.51
CA SER A 17 10.95 0.08 0.19
C SER A 17 11.02 -0.86 1.40
N SER A 18 9.87 -1.38 1.85
CA SER A 18 9.78 -2.36 2.92
C SER A 18 8.60 -3.31 2.68
N VAL A 19 8.68 -4.53 3.20
CA VAL A 19 7.62 -5.53 3.13
C VAL A 19 7.26 -5.96 4.56
N PRO A 20 5.98 -5.98 4.94
CA PRO A 20 4.82 -5.62 4.12
C PRO A 20 4.67 -4.10 3.92
N ALA A 21 4.09 -3.71 2.79
CA ALA A 21 3.66 -2.33 2.50
C ALA A 21 2.20 -2.33 2.08
N PHE A 22 1.47 -1.29 2.50
CA PHE A 22 0.07 -1.11 2.16
C PHE A 22 -0.12 0.22 1.44
N LYS A 23 -0.68 0.16 0.23
CA LYS A 23 -0.98 1.34 -0.59
C LYS A 23 -2.47 1.36 -0.92
N ILE A 24 -3.09 2.53 -0.83
CA ILE A 24 -4.50 2.74 -1.17
C ILE A 24 -4.57 3.57 -2.44
N TYR A 25 -5.35 3.09 -3.41
CA TYR A 25 -5.58 3.77 -4.68
C TYR A 25 -7.06 4.12 -4.82
N LYS A 26 -7.36 5.30 -5.36
CA LYS A 26 -8.73 5.75 -5.69
C LYS A 26 -8.69 6.44 -7.05
N ASN A 27 -9.61 6.07 -7.94
CA ASN A 27 -9.69 6.60 -9.31
C ASN A 27 -8.35 6.48 -10.08
N GLY A 28 -7.64 5.35 -9.92
CA GLY A 28 -6.36 5.09 -10.60
C GLY A 28 -5.15 5.83 -10.03
N SER A 29 -5.31 6.65 -8.98
CA SER A 29 -4.21 7.37 -8.32
C SER A 29 -3.96 6.85 -6.91
N GLN A 30 -2.70 6.80 -6.48
CA GLN A 30 -2.33 6.48 -5.10
C GLN A 30 -2.78 7.62 -4.17
N VAL A 31 -3.59 7.32 -3.16
CA VAL A 31 -4.06 8.29 -2.16
C VAL A 31 -3.43 8.08 -0.78
N LYS A 32 -2.83 6.91 -0.53
CA LYS A 32 -2.14 6.63 0.73
C LYS A 32 -1.02 5.60 0.53
N ASP A 33 0.08 5.81 1.24
CA ASP A 33 1.17 4.84 1.44
C ASP A 33 1.33 4.63 2.96
N ILE A 34 1.41 3.38 3.38
CA ILE A 34 1.37 2.95 4.78
C ILE A 34 2.41 1.85 4.98
N ALA A 35 3.37 2.12 5.87
CA ALA A 35 4.35 1.13 6.29
C ALA A 35 3.65 -0.01 7.05
N GLY A 36 4.08 -1.24 6.81
CA GLY A 36 3.48 -2.42 7.45
C GLY A 36 3.62 -2.48 8.98
N SER A 37 4.52 -1.68 9.55
CA SER A 37 4.73 -1.57 10.99
C SER A 37 3.69 -0.69 11.72
N ASN A 38 2.69 -0.13 11.02
CA ASN A 38 1.69 0.77 11.61
C ASN A 38 0.25 0.27 11.41
N PRO A 39 -0.22 -0.71 12.22
CA PRO A 39 -1.56 -1.28 12.10
C PRO A 39 -2.66 -0.25 12.37
N GLN A 40 -2.45 0.69 13.29
CA GLN A 40 -3.45 1.68 13.67
C GLN A 40 -3.71 2.70 12.56
N LEU A 41 -2.65 3.10 11.84
CA LEU A 41 -2.78 3.92 10.63
C LEU A 41 -3.45 3.14 9.49
N LEU A 42 -3.17 1.85 9.36
CA LEU A 42 -3.82 1.00 8.36
C LEU A 42 -5.34 0.95 8.59
N GLU A 43 -5.78 0.58 9.79
CA GLU A 43 -7.20 0.45 10.13
C GLU A 43 -7.97 1.78 9.94
N SER A 44 -7.42 2.88 10.45
CA SER A 44 -8.04 4.21 10.30
C SER A 44 -8.10 4.68 8.85
N SER A 45 -7.07 4.40 8.05
CA SER A 45 -7.05 4.75 6.62
C SER A 45 -8.05 3.91 5.83
N ILE A 46 -8.20 2.62 6.15
CA ILE A 46 -9.21 1.75 5.53
C ILE A 46 -10.60 2.32 5.80
N LYS A 47 -10.93 2.60 7.06
CA LYS A 47 -12.25 3.15 7.43
C LYS A 47 -12.56 4.47 6.72
N TYR A 48 -11.57 5.35 6.60
CA TYR A 48 -11.71 6.64 5.93
C TYR A 48 -11.96 6.48 4.42
N HIS A 49 -11.23 5.58 3.76
CA HIS A 49 -11.31 5.41 2.30
C HIS A 49 -12.39 4.42 1.83
N SER A 50 -12.97 3.63 2.72
CA SER A 50 -14.09 2.71 2.44
C SER A 50 -15.47 3.33 2.63
N SER A 51 -15.54 4.63 2.96
CA SER A 51 -16.78 5.39 3.15
C SER A 51 -17.25 6.05 1.85
#